data_AF-A0A7X6D8P3-F1
#
_entry.id   AF-A0A7X6D8P3-F1
#
_cell.length_a   1.000
_cell.length_b   1.000
_cell.length_c   1.000
_cell.angle_alpha   90.00
_cell.angle_beta   90.00
_cell.angle_gamma   90.00
#
_symmetry.space_group_name_H-M   'P 1'
#
loop_
_entity.id
_entity.type
_entity.pdbx_description
1 polymer ?
#
loop_
_entity_poly.entity_id
_entity_poly.type
_entity_poly.pdbx_seq_one_letter_code
_entity_poly.pdbx_strand_id
1 'polypeptide(L)'
;MQNILEFNDYVVERYGHFSQVNLKIEVPEINFSTKAPVSFLSDYSGMSLSVMWQIAGISNYLELGLLDLYYTTWDNMIFNKDEKSITIIDPKGMKVVMYG
;
A
#
# COMPACT_ATOMS: atom_id res chain seq x y z
N MET A 1 -6.66 -16.71 9.42
CA MET A 1 -7.53 -15.71 8.78
C MET A 1 -7.19 -14.32 9.34
N GLN A 2 -5.91 -13.99 9.32
CA GLN A 2 -5.35 -12.71 9.74
C GLN A 2 -4.93 -12.01 8.45
N ASN A 3 -5.16 -10.70 8.31
CA ASN A 3 -4.27 -9.75 7.61
C ASN A 3 -5.03 -8.51 7.15
N ILE A 4 -6.11 -8.61 6.35
CA ILE A 4 -6.76 -7.42 5.76
C ILE A 4 -7.53 -6.60 6.79
N LEU A 5 -8.37 -7.25 7.61
CA LEU A 5 -9.15 -6.54 8.64
C LEU A 5 -8.24 -5.96 9.72
N GLU A 6 -7.21 -6.69 10.15
CA GLU A 6 -6.25 -6.20 11.15
C GLU A 6 -5.45 -4.99 10.65
N PHE A 7 -5.02 -4.99 9.38
CA PHE A 7 -4.36 -3.83 8.79
C PHE A 7 -5.32 -2.64 8.66
N ASN A 8 -6.56 -2.88 8.21
CA ASN A 8 -7.56 -1.81 8.11
C ASN A 8 -7.86 -1.20 9.49
N ASP A 9 -8.10 -2.02 10.51
CA ASP A 9 -8.35 -1.56 11.88
C ASP A 9 -7.17 -0.73 12.41
N TYR A 10 -5.93 -1.20 12.18
CA TYR A 10 -4.72 -0.49 12.56
C TYR A 10 -4.61 0.90 11.90
N VAL A 11 -4.84 0.96 10.58
CA VAL A 11 -4.75 2.22 9.84
C VAL A 11 -5.85 3.18 10.28
N VAL A 12 -7.08 2.71 10.45
CA VAL A 12 -8.21 3.52 10.94
C VAL A 12 -7.97 4.02 12.36
N GLU A 13 -7.47 3.17 13.26
CA GLU A 13 -7.15 3.55 14.64
C GLU A 13 -6.08 4.65 14.68
N ARG A 14 -5.06 4.57 13.83
CA ARG A 14 -3.93 5.50 13.83
C ARG A 14 -4.19 6.80 13.10
N TYR A 15 -4.90 6.74 11.98
CA TYR A 15 -5.02 7.88 11.04
C TYR A 15 -6.46 8.40 10.89
N GLY A 16 -7.46 7.66 11.37
CA GLY A 16 -8.87 7.98 11.23
C GLY A 16 -9.47 7.48 9.91
N HIS A 17 -10.80 7.49 9.84
CA HIS A 17 -11.50 7.13 8.61
C HIS A 17 -11.22 8.16 7.50
N PHE A 18 -10.99 7.67 6.27
CA PHE A 18 -10.85 8.48 5.05
C PHE A 18 -9.62 9.42 4.98
N SER A 19 -8.59 9.19 5.80
CA SER A 19 -7.36 9.99 5.74
C SER A 19 -6.45 9.54 4.59
N GLN A 20 -5.94 10.49 3.80
CA GLN A 20 -4.72 10.26 3.03
C GLN A 20 -3.54 10.15 3.98
N VAL A 21 -2.86 9.01 3.97
CA VAL A 21 -1.72 8.76 4.87
C VAL A 21 -0.44 8.80 4.07
N ASN A 22 0.52 9.60 4.53
CA ASN A 22 1.82 9.66 3.88
C ASN A 22 2.68 8.46 4.33
N LEU A 23 2.63 7.38 3.56
CA LEU A 23 3.32 6.11 3.85
C LEU A 23 4.69 6.09 3.20
N LYS A 24 5.64 5.42 3.87
CA LYS A 24 6.88 5.02 3.19
C LYS A 24 6.55 3.82 2.30
N ILE A 25 6.99 3.86 1.05
CA ILE A 25 6.77 2.81 0.06
C ILE A 25 8.12 2.32 -0.44
N GLU A 26 8.31 1.01 -0.43
CA GLU A 26 9.50 0.35 -0.97
C GLU A 26 9.11 -0.68 -2.02
N VAL A 27 9.87 -0.70 -3.12
CA VAL A 27 9.73 -1.66 -4.20
C VAL A 27 11.13 -2.22 -4.50
N PRO A 28 11.54 -3.30 -3.81
CA PRO A 28 12.91 -3.81 -3.84
C PRO A 28 13.42 -4.15 -5.24
N GLU A 29 12.56 -4.71 -6.09
CA GLU A 29 12.91 -5.21 -7.42
C GLU A 29 13.42 -4.11 -8.36
N ILE A 30 13.01 -2.87 -8.15
CA ILE A 30 13.44 -1.70 -8.92
C ILE A 30 14.30 -0.73 -8.10
N ASN A 31 14.77 -1.15 -6.91
CA ASN A 31 15.53 -0.33 -5.97
C ASN A 31 14.88 1.05 -5.70
N PHE A 32 13.57 1.05 -5.48
CA PHE A 32 12.78 2.26 -5.29
C PHE A 32 12.32 2.37 -3.84
N SER A 33 12.49 3.56 -3.26
CA SER A 33 12.04 3.89 -1.91
C SER A 33 11.63 5.35 -1.86
N THR A 34 10.43 5.63 -1.38
CA THR A 34 9.90 7.00 -1.28
C THR A 34 8.85 7.13 -0.17
N LYS A 35 8.32 8.34 0.03
CA LYS A 35 7.09 8.58 0.75
C LYS A 35 6.03 9.16 -0.17
N ALA A 36 4.82 8.63 -0.14
CA ALA A 36 3.71 9.14 -0.92
C ALA A 36 2.40 9.10 -0.14
N PRO A 37 1.47 10.04 -0.39
CA PRO A 37 0.12 9.95 0.15
C PRO A 37 -0.60 8.73 -0.42
N VAL A 38 -1.19 7.93 0.45
CA VAL A 38 -1.96 6.73 0.12
C VAL A 38 -3.36 6.87 0.69
N SER A 39 -4.36 6.69 -0.16
CA SER A 39 -5.76 6.51 0.23
C SER A 39 -6.10 5.04 0.21
N PHE A 40 -6.89 4.57 1.16
CA PHE A 40 -7.29 3.16 1.23
C PHE A 40 -8.80 3.06 1.36
N LEU A 41 -9.37 2.05 0.70
CA LEU A 41 -10.76 1.65 0.81
C LEU A 41 -10.79 0.13 0.97
N SER A 42 -11.30 -0.36 2.10
CA SER A 42 -11.41 -1.78 2.38
C SER A 42 -12.88 -2.23 2.47
N ASP A 43 -13.14 -3.46 2.07
CA ASP A 43 -14.36 -4.18 2.35
C ASP A 43 -14.04 -5.62 2.83
N TYR A 44 -15.06 -6.47 2.96
CA TYR A 44 -14.88 -7.86 3.39
C TYR A 44 -14.14 -8.75 2.38
N SER A 45 -13.99 -8.31 1.14
CA SER A 45 -13.38 -9.07 0.03
C SER A 45 -11.95 -8.64 -0.29
N GLY A 46 -11.56 -7.42 0.10
CA GLY A 46 -10.25 -6.88 -0.21
C GLY A 46 -10.05 -5.44 0.27
N MET A 47 -8.95 -4.87 -0.18
CA MET A 47 -8.63 -3.46 0.03
C MET A 47 -7.99 -2.88 -1.22
N SER A 48 -8.38 -1.66 -1.55
CA SER A 48 -7.81 -0.86 -2.62
C SER A 48 -6.94 0.23 -2.01
N LEU A 49 -5.66 0.28 -2.38
CA LEU A 49 -4.74 1.35 -2.00
C LEU A 49 -4.40 2.20 -3.21
N SER A 50 -4.84 3.46 -3.21
CA SER A 50 -4.51 4.44 -4.24
C SER A 50 -3.33 5.28 -3.80
N VAL A 51 -2.26 5.31 -4.60
CA VAL A 51 -1.03 6.04 -4.30
C VAL A 51 -0.96 7.32 -5.15
N MET A 52 -0.77 8.46 -4.49
CA MET A 52 -0.71 9.77 -5.15
C MET A 52 0.72 10.13 -5.56
N TRP A 53 1.26 9.41 -6.54
CA TRP A 53 2.65 9.55 -7.01
C TRP A 53 3.01 10.97 -7.45
N GLN A 54 2.11 11.62 -8.18
CA GLN A 54 2.35 12.99 -8.67
C GLN A 54 2.46 14.01 -7.54
N ILE A 55 1.67 13.85 -6.47
CA ILE A 55 1.76 14.71 -5.27
C ILE A 55 3.09 14.49 -4.55
N ALA A 56 3.61 13.26 -4.59
CA ALA A 56 4.94 12.91 -4.09
C ALA A 56 6.10 13.35 -5.01
N GLY A 57 5.82 14.02 -6.13
CA GLY A 57 6.83 14.49 -7.08
C GLY A 57 7.36 13.41 -8.04
N ILE A 58 6.69 12.26 -8.14
CA ILE A 58 7.11 11.12 -8.97
C ILE A 58 6.23 11.07 -10.21
N SER A 59 6.57 11.86 -11.21
CA SER A 59 5.79 11.97 -12.45
C SER A 59 5.98 10.79 -13.40
N ASN A 60 7.10 10.06 -13.31
CA ASN A 60 7.45 8.94 -14.20
C ASN A 60 7.18 7.56 -13.59
N TYR A 61 6.32 7.46 -12.57
CA TYR A 61 6.04 6.21 -11.85
C TYR A 61 5.58 5.06 -12.77
N LEU A 62 4.82 5.35 -13.84
CA LEU A 62 4.40 4.34 -14.82
C LEU A 62 5.58 3.72 -15.58
N GLU A 63 6.60 4.52 -15.91
CA GLU A 63 7.83 4.05 -16.56
C GLU A 63 8.66 3.15 -15.63
N LEU A 64 8.56 3.40 -14.32
CA LEU A 64 9.13 2.54 -13.26
C LEU A 64 8.30 1.26 -13.05
N GLY A 65 7.16 1.12 -13.74
CA GLY A 65 6.28 -0.05 -13.65
C GLY A 65 5.28 -0.01 -12.49
N LEU A 66 5.26 1.07 -11.71
CA LEU A 66 4.35 1.30 -10.57
C LEU A 66 2.90 1.54 -11.04
N LEU A 67 1.95 1.36 -10.13
CA LEU A 67 0.51 1.50 -10.39
C LEU A 67 -0.10 2.60 -9.53
N ASP A 68 -1.12 3.28 -10.03
CA ASP A 68 -1.90 4.23 -9.23
C ASP A 68 -2.75 3.56 -8.17
N LEU A 69 -3.16 2.31 -8.43
CA LEU A 69 -4.07 1.54 -7.60
C LEU A 69 -3.52 0.13 -7.41
N TYR A 70 -3.34 -0.25 -6.15
CA TYR A 70 -2.99 -1.61 -5.74
C TYR A 70 -4.22 -2.26 -5.10
N TYR A 71 -4.72 -3.32 -5.73
CA TYR A 71 -5.80 -4.12 -5.18
C TYR A 71 -5.21 -5.30 -4.41
N THR A 72 -5.66 -5.48 -3.18
CA THR A 72 -5.19 -6.52 -2.27
C THR A 72 -6.35 -7.43 -1.86
N THR A 73 -6.20 -8.71 -2.09
CA THR A 73 -7.00 -9.79 -1.48
C THR A 73 -6.12 -10.58 -0.52
N TRP A 74 -6.68 -11.58 0.16
CA TRP A 74 -5.91 -12.42 1.09
C TRP A 74 -4.80 -13.21 0.39
N ASP A 75 -4.87 -13.38 -0.94
CA ASP A 75 -3.93 -14.20 -1.72
C ASP A 75 -2.64 -13.46 -2.11
N ASN A 76 -2.67 -12.12 -2.16
CA ASN A 76 -1.55 -11.31 -2.64
C ASN A 76 -1.06 -10.28 -1.62
N MET A 77 -1.41 -10.47 -0.34
CA MET A 77 -1.16 -9.52 0.73
C MET A 77 -0.65 -10.18 2.00
N ILE A 78 0.36 -9.58 2.61
CA ILE A 78 0.93 -10.00 3.90
C ILE A 78 1.00 -8.76 4.79
N PHE A 79 0.36 -8.83 5.96
CA PHE A 79 0.48 -7.79 6.99
C PHE A 79 1.53 -8.21 8.02
N ASN A 80 2.50 -7.35 8.30
CA ASN A 80 3.45 -7.49 9.38
C ASN A 80 3.10 -6.50 10.49
N LYS A 81 2.61 -7.03 11.62
CA LYS A 81 2.19 -6.23 12.77
C LYS A 81 3.34 -5.56 13.50
N ASP A 82 4.51 -6.20 13.56
CA ASP A 82 5.68 -5.68 14.27
C ASP A 82 6.31 -4.51 13.50
N GLU A 83 6.42 -4.65 12.18
CA GLU A 83 6.94 -3.61 11.28
C GLU A 83 5.88 -2.58 10.89
N LYS A 84 4.60 -2.83 11.21
CA LYS A 84 3.45 -2.01 10.82
C LYS A 84 3.43 -1.77 9.30
N SER A 85 3.66 -2.86 8.56
CA SER A 85 3.82 -2.83 7.11
C SER A 85 2.87 -3.78 6.41
N ILE A 86 2.44 -3.41 5.22
CA ILE A 86 1.71 -4.27 4.29
C ILE A 86 2.61 -4.55 3.10
N THR A 87 2.79 -5.82 2.77
CA THR A 87 3.43 -6.26 1.52
C THR A 87 2.35 -6.71 0.56
N ILE A 88 2.41 -6.20 -0.67
CA ILE A 88 1.48 -6.48 -1.75
C ILE A 88 2.26 -7.07 -2.91
N ILE A 89 1.78 -8.18 -3.45
CA ILE A 89 2.25 -8.70 -4.73
C ILE A 89 1.33 -8.16 -5.80
N ASP A 90 1.84 -7.25 -6.64
CA ASP A 90 1.06 -6.65 -7.72
C ASP A 90 0.78 -7.67 -8.84
N PRO A 91 -0.11 -7.36 -9.81
CA PRO A 91 -0.41 -8.26 -10.92
C PRO A 91 0.79 -8.62 -11.82
N LYS A 92 1.89 -7.86 -11.74
CA LYS A 92 3.14 -8.11 -12.47
C LYS A 92 4.13 -8.95 -11.65
N GLY A 93 3.77 -9.35 -10.42
CA GLY A 93 4.59 -10.12 -9.50
C GLY A 93 5.58 -9.29 -8.68
N MET A 94 5.47 -7.96 -8.71
CA MET A 94 6.35 -7.04 -8.00
C MET A 94 5.91 -6.86 -6.55
N LYS A 95 6.86 -6.89 -5.61
CA LYS A 95 6.58 -6.65 -4.19
C LYS A 95 6.57 -5.16 -3.90
N VAL A 96 5.44 -4.68 -3.42
CA VAL A 96 5.26 -3.31 -2.95
C VAL A 96 5.00 -3.34 -1.45
N VAL A 97 5.92 -2.76 -0.68
CA VAL A 97 5.84 -2.71 0.78
C VAL A 97 5.48 -1.30 1.21
N MET A 98 4.40 -1.12 1.96
CA MET A 98 3.98 0.17 2.51
C MET A 98 4.03 0.14 4.03
N TYR A 99 4.69 1.12 4.64
CA TYR A 99 4.88 1.24 6.10
C TYR A 99 4.04 2.39 6.65
N GLY A 100 3.25 2.11 7.69
CA GLY A 100 2.40 3.11 8.34
C GLY A 100 2.59 3.26 9.83
#